data_AF-A0A8S9H2X5-F1
#
_entry.id   AF-A0A8S9H2X5-F1
#
_cell.length_a   1.000
_cell.length_b   1.000
_cell.length_c   1.000
_cell.angle_alpha   90.00
_cell.angle_beta   90.00
_cell.angle_gamma   90.00
#
_symmetry.space_group_name_H-M   'P 1'
#
loop_
_entity.id
_entity.type
_entity.pdbx_description
1 polymer ?
#
loop_
_entity_poly.entity_id
_entity_poly.type
_entity_poly.pdbx_seq_one_letter_code
_entity_poly.pdbx_strand_id
1 'polypeptide(L)'
;MKIRISRYREESMNLKIARKINKDICNSKRLISPTRRTLIMKQIGPNSTQQWFKANWKDLKICPDQKKYRREIEGRDRKARKDLHLARVSLAKEYEGVLAVVKGKLEQKKKETAAEILLQETRARIEALTKYIEGGFELEAELERLKDLEVSLDVDYGLASVSDPSLGRLDLPEISGDSVNQD
;
A
#
# COMPACT_ATOMS: atom_id res chain seq x y z
N MET A 1 -48.25 -56.60 -20.28
CA MET A 1 -47.39 -55.65 -21.01
C MET A 1 -47.86 -54.17 -21.00
N LYS A 2 -48.92 -53.79 -20.26
CA LYS A 2 -49.43 -52.38 -20.21
C LYS A 2 -48.87 -51.51 -19.08
N ILE A 3 -48.33 -52.10 -18.01
CA ILE A 3 -47.84 -51.38 -16.81
C ILE A 3 -46.49 -50.68 -17.04
N ARG A 4 -45.69 -51.14 -18.02
CA ARG A 4 -44.36 -50.57 -18.28
C ARG A 4 -44.44 -49.24 -19.03
N ILE A 5 -45.46 -49.02 -19.86
CA ILE A 5 -45.59 -47.84 -20.72
C ILE A 5 -46.08 -46.62 -19.93
N SER A 6 -46.94 -46.79 -18.92
CA SER A 6 -47.43 -45.68 -18.08
C SER A 6 -46.30 -45.05 -17.25
N ARG A 7 -45.43 -45.88 -16.67
CA ARG A 7 -44.29 -45.42 -15.86
C ARG A 7 -43.29 -44.57 -16.65
N TYR A 8 -42.99 -44.95 -17.90
CA TYR A 8 -42.11 -44.16 -18.78
C TYR A 8 -42.71 -42.79 -19.16
N ARG A 9 -44.04 -42.69 -19.31
CA ARG A 9 -44.72 -41.42 -19.59
C ARG A 9 -44.68 -40.47 -18.39
N GLU A 10 -44.87 -40.98 -17.18
CA GLU A 10 -44.77 -40.20 -15.94
C GLU A 10 -43.34 -39.70 -15.68
N GLU A 11 -42.34 -40.56 -15.85
CA GLU A 11 -40.93 -40.18 -15.71
C GLU A 11 -40.52 -39.10 -16.73
N SER A 12 -41.00 -39.19 -17.97
CA SER A 12 -40.75 -38.19 -19.01
C SER A 12 -41.39 -36.83 -18.70
N MET A 13 -42.60 -36.83 -18.13
CA MET A 13 -43.31 -35.61 -17.76
C MET A 13 -42.66 -34.93 -16.55
N ASN A 14 -42.24 -35.72 -15.55
CA ASN A 14 -41.49 -35.25 -14.39
C ASN A 14 -40.14 -34.63 -14.77
N LEU A 15 -39.45 -35.21 -15.77
CA LEU A 15 -38.20 -34.65 -16.32
C LEU A 15 -38.40 -33.29 -17.01
N LYS A 16 -39.50 -33.12 -17.76
CA LYS A 16 -39.83 -31.83 -18.40
C LYS A 16 -40.16 -30.75 -17.38
N ILE A 17 -40.92 -31.09 -16.34
CA ILE A 17 -41.25 -30.19 -15.23
C ILE A 17 -39.98 -29.78 -14.47
N ALA A 18 -39.12 -30.75 -14.13
CA ALA A 18 -37.85 -30.48 -13.44
C ALA A 18 -36.93 -29.56 -14.27
N ARG A 19 -36.84 -29.78 -15.59
CA ARG A 19 -36.06 -28.91 -16.49
C ARG A 19 -36.64 -27.50 -16.58
N LYS A 20 -37.97 -27.35 -16.63
CA LYS A 20 -38.65 -26.05 -16.63
C LYS A 20 -38.37 -25.30 -15.33
N ILE A 21 -38.55 -25.95 -14.18
CA ILE A 21 -38.25 -25.38 -12.86
C ILE A 21 -36.79 -24.96 -12.77
N ASN A 22 -35.85 -25.78 -13.22
CA ASN A 22 -34.42 -25.44 -13.13
C ASN A 22 -34.04 -24.26 -14.05
N LYS A 23 -34.67 -24.18 -15.23
CA LYS A 23 -34.52 -23.04 -16.14
C LYS A 23 -35.08 -21.75 -15.54
N ASP A 24 -36.25 -21.83 -14.89
CA ASP A 24 -36.87 -20.69 -14.22
C ASP A 24 -36.07 -20.26 -12.97
N ILE A 25 -35.40 -21.20 -12.27
CA ILE A 25 -34.45 -20.94 -11.18
C ILE A 25 -33.19 -20.22 -11.69
N CYS A 26 -32.54 -20.71 -12.75
CA CYS A 26 -31.35 -20.03 -13.30
C CYS A 26 -31.71 -18.64 -13.88
N ASN A 27 -32.90 -18.46 -14.45
CA ASN A 27 -33.31 -17.20 -15.09
C ASN A 27 -33.92 -16.17 -14.13
N SER A 28 -34.39 -16.60 -12.96
CA SER A 28 -34.92 -15.72 -11.92
C SER A 28 -33.77 -15.00 -11.20
N LYS A 29 -33.63 -13.68 -11.42
CA LYS A 29 -32.76 -12.82 -10.59
C LYS A 29 -33.14 -12.80 -9.10
N ARG A 30 -34.27 -13.41 -8.70
CA ARG A 30 -34.60 -13.70 -7.31
C ARG A 30 -34.02 -15.06 -6.94
N LEU A 31 -32.98 -15.05 -6.11
CA LEU A 31 -32.56 -16.22 -5.35
C LEU A 31 -33.81 -16.84 -4.71
N ILE A 32 -34.16 -18.08 -5.09
CA ILE A 32 -35.18 -18.82 -4.34
C ILE A 32 -34.64 -18.93 -2.92
N SER A 33 -35.34 -18.30 -1.97
CA SER A 33 -34.91 -18.31 -0.57
C SER A 33 -34.73 -19.76 -0.10
N PRO A 34 -33.76 -20.03 0.79
CA PRO A 34 -33.48 -21.38 1.30
C PRO A 34 -34.76 -22.12 1.74
N THR A 35 -35.71 -21.40 2.33
CA THR A 35 -37.02 -21.88 2.79
C THR A 35 -37.92 -22.40 1.67
N ARG A 36 -37.89 -21.78 0.49
CA ARG A 36 -38.71 -22.20 -0.66
C ARG A 36 -38.05 -23.36 -1.42
N ARG A 37 -36.72 -23.48 -1.33
CA ARG A 37 -35.95 -24.62 -1.85
C ARG A 37 -36.23 -25.90 -1.07
N THR A 38 -36.33 -25.82 0.26
CA THR A 38 -36.67 -26.97 1.12
C THR A 38 -38.12 -27.43 0.97
N LEU A 39 -39.06 -26.52 0.69
CA LEU A 39 -40.47 -26.86 0.46
C LEU A 39 -40.67 -27.68 -0.83
N ILE A 40 -40.01 -27.30 -1.93
CA ILE A 40 -40.04 -28.04 -3.20
C ILE A 40 -39.38 -29.42 -3.05
N MET A 41 -38.29 -29.51 -2.27
CA MET A 41 -37.63 -30.80 -2.00
C MET A 41 -38.45 -31.74 -1.12
N LYS A 42 -39.34 -31.22 -0.25
CA LYS A 42 -40.26 -32.05 0.54
C LYS A 42 -41.38 -32.69 -0.29
N GLN A 43 -41.79 -32.06 -1.39
CA GLN A 43 -42.83 -32.58 -2.29
C GLN A 43 -42.33 -33.65 -3.26
N ILE A 44 -41.03 -33.70 -3.51
CA ILE A 44 -40.37 -34.66 -4.41
C ILE A 44 -39.62 -35.66 -3.51
N GLY A 45 -40.31 -36.70 -3.05
CA GLY A 45 -39.86 -37.61 -1.99
C GLY A 45 -38.38 -38.07 -2.07
N PRO A 46 -37.77 -38.38 -0.93
CA PRO A 46 -36.31 -38.36 -0.70
C PRO A 46 -35.47 -39.27 -1.61
N ASN A 47 -36.08 -40.34 -2.13
CA ASN A 47 -35.41 -41.31 -3.00
C ASN A 47 -35.18 -40.79 -4.42
N SER A 48 -36.08 -39.92 -4.90
CA SER A 48 -35.98 -39.31 -6.24
C SER A 48 -35.06 -38.09 -6.25
N THR A 49 -34.95 -37.37 -5.13
CA THR A 49 -34.11 -36.19 -4.97
C THR A 49 -32.63 -36.55 -4.95
N GLN A 50 -32.22 -37.62 -4.26
CA GLN A 50 -30.83 -38.08 -4.27
C GLN A 50 -30.39 -38.66 -5.62
N GLN A 51 -31.26 -39.43 -6.29
CA GLN A 51 -30.98 -39.95 -7.64
C GLN A 51 -30.93 -38.81 -8.67
N TRP A 52 -31.82 -37.82 -8.58
CA TRP A 52 -31.78 -36.63 -9.44
C TRP A 52 -30.53 -35.79 -9.20
N PHE A 53 -30.13 -35.57 -7.94
CA PHE A 53 -28.88 -34.87 -7.63
C PHE A 53 -27.65 -35.60 -8.18
N LYS A 54 -27.56 -36.92 -8.00
CA LYS A 54 -26.43 -37.72 -8.53
C LYS A 54 -26.42 -37.76 -10.07
N ALA A 55 -27.59 -37.86 -10.71
CA ALA A 55 -27.72 -37.94 -12.17
C ALA A 55 -27.49 -36.59 -12.86
N ASN A 56 -27.92 -35.47 -12.25
CA ASN A 56 -27.83 -34.13 -12.85
C ASN A 56 -26.74 -33.23 -12.25
N TRP A 57 -25.93 -33.68 -11.29
CA TRP A 57 -24.82 -32.87 -10.75
C TRP A 57 -23.84 -32.39 -11.83
N LYS A 58 -23.57 -33.25 -12.83
CA LYS A 58 -22.72 -32.90 -13.99
C LYS A 58 -23.41 -31.94 -14.97
N ASP A 59 -24.74 -32.00 -15.04
CA ASP A 59 -25.59 -31.16 -15.89
C ASP A 59 -26.09 -29.88 -15.18
N LEU A 60 -25.80 -29.75 -13.88
CA LEU A 60 -25.75 -28.48 -13.15
C LEU A 60 -24.53 -27.68 -13.65
N LYS A 61 -24.46 -27.50 -14.97
CA LYS A 61 -23.63 -26.51 -15.66
C LYS A 61 -23.83 -25.23 -14.89
N ILE A 62 -22.76 -24.80 -14.20
CA ILE A 62 -22.60 -23.47 -13.64
C ILE A 62 -23.33 -22.51 -14.59
N CYS A 63 -24.49 -21.96 -14.17
CA CYS A 63 -25.33 -21.17 -15.08
C CYS A 63 -24.38 -20.12 -15.71
N PRO A 64 -24.46 -19.82 -17.02
CA PRO A 64 -23.51 -18.93 -17.71
C PRO A 64 -23.25 -17.61 -16.95
N ASP A 65 -24.28 -17.14 -16.23
CA ASP A 65 -24.23 -15.98 -15.34
C ASP A 65 -23.21 -16.14 -14.20
N GLN A 66 -23.11 -17.29 -13.53
CA GLN A 66 -22.12 -17.49 -12.46
C GLN A 66 -20.67 -17.46 -12.98
N LYS A 67 -20.41 -17.98 -14.19
CA LYS A 67 -19.07 -17.86 -14.81
C LYS A 67 -18.75 -16.41 -15.18
N LYS A 68 -19.75 -15.66 -15.64
CA LYS A 68 -19.64 -14.23 -15.95
C LYS A 68 -19.32 -13.42 -14.68
N TYR A 69 -20.08 -13.61 -13.61
CA TYR A 69 -19.83 -12.95 -12.32
C TYR A 69 -18.45 -13.26 -11.74
N ARG A 70 -18.00 -14.52 -11.82
CA ARG A 70 -16.65 -14.91 -11.38
C ARG A 70 -15.57 -14.12 -12.11
N ARG A 71 -15.62 -14.07 -13.45
CA ARG A 71 -14.64 -13.33 -14.26
C ARG A 71 -14.68 -11.83 -13.96
N GLU A 72 -15.85 -11.27 -13.69
CA GLU A 72 -16.01 -9.86 -13.33
C GLU A 72 -15.40 -9.54 -11.96
N ILE A 73 -15.59 -10.41 -10.96
CA ILE A 73 -14.94 -10.28 -9.65
C ILE A 73 -13.42 -10.41 -9.78
N GLU A 74 -12.93 -11.45 -10.46
CA GLU A 74 -11.50 -11.65 -10.71
C GLU A 74 -10.87 -10.48 -11.49
N GLY A 75 -11.60 -9.90 -12.43
CA GLY A 75 -11.19 -8.71 -13.18
C GLY A 75 -11.07 -7.48 -12.29
N ARG A 76 -12.08 -7.21 -11.45
CA ARG A 76 -12.05 -6.11 -10.47
C ARG A 76 -10.93 -6.28 -9.45
N ASP A 77 -10.76 -7.48 -8.93
CA ASP A 77 -9.72 -7.85 -7.97
C ASP A 77 -8.31 -7.69 -8.57
N ARG A 78 -8.11 -8.13 -9.82
CA ARG A 78 -6.87 -7.89 -10.55
C ARG A 78 -6.60 -6.40 -10.77
N LYS A 79 -7.63 -5.61 -11.10
CA LYS A 79 -7.50 -4.16 -11.27
C LYS A 79 -7.14 -3.50 -9.94
N ALA A 80 -7.85 -3.82 -8.86
CA ALA A 80 -7.59 -3.31 -7.51
C ALA A 80 -6.15 -3.58 -7.06
N ARG A 81 -5.62 -4.79 -7.29
CA ARG A 81 -4.22 -5.10 -7.00
C ARG A 81 -3.22 -4.24 -7.78
N LYS A 82 -3.48 -3.99 -9.08
CA LYS A 82 -2.62 -3.14 -9.91
C LYS A 82 -2.67 -1.69 -9.45
N ASP A 83 -3.87 -1.17 -9.20
CA ASP A 83 -4.08 0.21 -8.77
C ASP A 83 -3.41 0.44 -7.40
N LEU A 84 -3.55 -0.50 -6.45
CA LEU A 84 -2.86 -0.46 -5.16
C LEU A 84 -1.34 -0.51 -5.30
N HIS A 85 -0.82 -1.39 -6.18
CA HIS A 85 0.62 -1.45 -6.43
C HIS A 85 1.16 -0.14 -6.99
N LEU A 86 0.46 0.47 -7.95
CA LEU A 86 0.84 1.75 -8.52
C LEU A 86 0.80 2.88 -7.47
N ALA A 87 -0.23 2.90 -6.62
CA ALA A 87 -0.32 3.88 -5.52
C ALA A 87 0.86 3.74 -4.55
N ARG A 88 1.23 2.52 -4.16
CA ARG A 88 2.39 2.25 -3.30
C ARG A 88 3.70 2.68 -3.93
N VAL A 89 3.89 2.39 -5.22
CA VAL A 89 5.09 2.82 -5.96
C VAL A 89 5.15 4.34 -6.08
N SER A 90 4.02 5.00 -6.33
CA SER A 90 3.95 6.47 -6.37
C SER A 90 4.34 7.07 -5.02
N LEU A 91 3.76 6.56 -3.93
CA LEU A 91 4.07 7.04 -2.58
C LEU A 91 5.55 6.83 -2.23
N ALA A 92 6.13 5.68 -2.58
CA ALA A 92 7.54 5.41 -2.35
C ALA A 92 8.46 6.43 -3.05
N LYS A 93 8.13 6.83 -4.28
CA LYS A 93 8.89 7.86 -5.02
C LYS A 93 8.82 9.24 -4.37
N GLU A 94 7.65 9.62 -3.85
CA GLU A 94 7.52 10.89 -3.10
C GLU A 94 8.42 10.89 -1.85
N TYR A 95 8.44 9.79 -1.10
CA TYR A 95 9.34 9.64 0.05
C TYR A 95 10.83 9.61 -0.34
N GLU A 96 11.19 9.02 -1.48
CA GLU A 96 12.57 9.08 -1.98
C GLU A 96 13.00 10.54 -2.22
N GLY A 97 12.10 11.39 -2.74
CA GLY A 97 12.34 12.82 -2.89
C GLY A 97 12.62 13.52 -1.56
N VAL A 98 11.77 13.29 -0.55
CA VAL A 98 11.97 13.84 0.80
C VAL A 98 13.28 13.36 1.41
N LEU A 99 13.61 12.07 1.28
CA LEU A 99 14.86 11.51 1.79
C LEU A 99 16.09 12.13 1.11
N ALA A 100 16.03 12.44 -0.19
CA ALA A 100 17.11 13.12 -0.88
C ALA A 100 17.35 14.53 -0.32
N VAL A 101 16.28 15.29 -0.06
CA VAL A 101 16.36 16.62 0.57
C VAL A 101 16.95 16.53 1.97
N VAL A 102 16.49 15.60 2.79
CA VAL A 102 17.00 15.38 4.16
C VAL A 102 18.49 15.05 4.14
N LYS A 103 18.92 14.15 3.25
CA LYS A 103 20.34 13.81 3.08
C LYS A 103 21.17 15.03 2.69
N GLY A 104 20.68 15.82 1.73
CA GLY A 104 21.35 17.07 1.32
C GLY A 104 21.54 18.05 2.49
N LYS A 105 20.47 18.32 3.25
CA LYS A 105 20.52 19.18 4.43
C LYS A 105 21.49 18.66 5.49
N LEU A 106 21.50 17.34 5.74
CA LEU A 106 22.39 16.73 6.72
C LEU A 106 23.86 16.86 6.31
N GLU A 107 24.18 16.60 5.04
CA GLU A 107 25.56 16.76 4.54
C GLU A 107 26.01 18.23 4.60
N GLN A 108 25.11 19.18 4.35
CA GLN A 108 25.45 20.59 4.50
C GLN A 108 25.69 20.96 5.96
N LYS A 109 24.85 20.48 6.90
CA LYS A 109 25.05 20.75 8.33
C LYS A 109 26.37 20.17 8.85
N LYS A 110 26.81 19.02 8.35
CA LYS A 110 28.14 18.46 8.68
C LYS A 110 29.27 19.40 8.27
N LYS A 111 29.19 19.99 7.07
CA LYS A 111 30.18 20.97 6.59
C LYS A 111 30.17 22.24 7.43
N GLU A 112 28.99 22.75 7.76
CA GLU A 112 28.82 23.89 8.65
C GLU A 112 29.46 23.63 10.02
N THR A 113 29.13 22.51 10.66
CA THR A 113 29.70 22.15 11.96
C THR A 113 31.21 21.91 11.89
N ALA A 114 31.74 21.33 10.81
CA ALA A 114 33.18 21.19 10.63
C ALA A 114 33.90 22.55 10.52
N ALA A 115 33.34 23.48 9.75
CA ALA A 115 33.86 24.85 9.63
C ALA A 115 33.78 25.60 10.98
N GLU A 116 32.67 25.44 11.71
CA GLU A 116 32.47 26.04 13.02
C GLU A 116 33.52 25.57 14.03
N ILE A 117 33.80 24.25 14.08
CA ILE A 117 34.83 23.68 14.96
C ILE A 117 36.19 24.29 14.66
N LEU A 118 36.60 24.36 13.39
CA LEU A 118 37.90 24.92 13.00
C LEU A 118 38.02 26.41 13.37
N LEU A 119 36.93 27.17 13.20
CA LEU A 119 36.87 28.57 13.59
C LEU A 119 36.99 28.74 15.11
N GLN A 120 36.26 27.95 15.89
CA GLN A 120 36.33 27.99 17.36
C GLN A 120 37.71 27.56 17.88
N GLU A 121 38.32 26.54 17.29
CA GLU A 121 39.68 26.13 17.63
C GLU A 121 40.69 27.24 17.36
N THR A 122 40.59 27.91 16.22
CA THR A 122 41.50 29.00 15.85
C THR A 122 41.34 30.19 16.81
N ARG A 123 40.09 30.55 17.16
CA ARG A 123 39.78 31.57 18.18
C ARG A 123 40.38 31.23 19.54
N ALA A 124 40.23 29.99 19.99
CA ALA A 124 40.81 29.53 21.25
C ALA A 124 42.35 29.59 21.24
N ARG A 125 42.98 29.27 20.10
CA ARG A 125 44.44 29.39 19.93
C ARG A 125 44.90 30.84 19.96
N ILE A 126 44.19 31.75 19.29
CA ILE A 126 44.45 33.20 19.32
C ILE A 126 44.37 33.72 20.75
N GLU A 127 43.33 33.35 21.50
CA GLU A 127 43.18 33.75 22.91
C GLU A 127 44.36 33.23 23.77
N ALA A 128 44.74 31.97 23.60
CA ALA A 128 45.86 31.38 24.33
C ALA A 128 47.20 32.06 23.98
N LEU A 129 47.49 32.31 22.70
CA LEU A 129 48.71 33.00 22.26
C LEU A 129 48.77 34.43 22.80
N THR A 130 47.63 35.13 22.83
CA THR A 130 47.56 36.48 23.40
C THR A 130 48.02 36.47 24.86
N LYS A 131 47.57 35.50 25.66
CA LYS A 131 48.01 35.33 27.07
C LYS A 131 49.50 34.99 27.19
N TYR A 132 50.06 34.22 26.25
CA TYR A 132 51.50 33.94 26.24
C TYR A 132 52.31 35.19 25.87
N ILE A 133 51.86 35.98 24.90
CA ILE A 133 52.53 37.24 24.52
C ILE A 133 52.55 38.22 25.70
N GLU A 134 51.44 38.34 26.43
CA GLU A 134 51.38 39.12 27.67
C GLU A 134 52.38 38.63 28.74
N GLY A 135 52.70 37.34 28.72
CA GLY A 135 53.73 36.70 29.57
C GLY A 135 55.18 36.90 29.09
N GLY A 136 55.41 37.64 28.00
CA GLY A 136 56.74 37.96 27.48
C GLY A 136 57.30 36.98 26.45
N PHE A 137 56.47 36.12 25.85
CA PHE A 137 56.87 35.24 24.75
C PHE A 137 56.77 35.96 23.40
N GLU A 138 57.79 35.85 22.56
CA GLU A 138 57.81 36.41 21.20
C GLU A 138 57.01 35.52 20.22
N LEU A 139 55.68 35.74 20.13
CA LEU A 139 54.74 34.94 19.33
C LEU A 139 53.82 35.80 18.43
N GLU A 140 54.14 37.09 18.27
CA GLU A 140 53.34 38.08 17.55
C GLU A 140 53.13 37.71 16.07
N ALA A 141 54.18 37.20 15.41
CA ALA A 141 54.10 36.79 14.01
C ALA A 141 53.12 35.61 13.81
N GLU A 142 53.10 34.65 14.74
CA GLU A 142 52.15 33.53 14.69
C GLU A 142 50.73 33.99 15.03
N LEU A 143 50.58 34.92 15.98
CA LEU A 143 49.29 35.54 16.29
C LEU A 143 48.70 36.26 15.07
N GLU A 144 49.51 37.03 14.34
CA GLU A 144 49.09 37.70 13.11
C GLU A 144 48.65 36.68 12.05
N ARG A 145 49.44 35.63 11.81
CA ARG A 145 49.10 34.54 10.89
C ARG A 145 47.78 33.85 11.24
N LEU A 146 47.50 33.62 12.52
CA LEU A 146 46.24 33.01 12.96
C LEU A 146 45.04 33.97 12.82
N LYS A 147 45.23 35.28 13.00
CA LYS A 147 44.17 36.26 12.76
C LYS A 147 43.75 36.30 11.28
N ASP A 148 44.72 36.24 10.38
CA ASP A 148 44.43 36.14 8.94
C ASP A 148 43.69 34.82 8.61
N LEU A 149 44.09 33.72 9.24
CA LEU A 149 43.40 32.43 9.10
C LEU A 149 41.97 32.47 9.67
N GLU A 150 41.76 33.13 10.81
CA GLU A 150 40.43 33.31 11.41
C GLU A 150 39.48 34.01 10.43
N VAL A 151 39.94 35.08 9.77
CA VAL A 151 39.14 35.79 8.77
C VAL A 151 38.73 34.87 7.62
N SER A 152 39.66 34.04 7.11
CA SER A 152 39.34 33.06 6.07
C SER A 152 38.32 32.02 6.54
N LEU A 153 38.49 31.49 7.75
CA LEU A 153 37.60 30.47 8.31
C LEU A 153 36.21 31.03 8.64
N ASP A 154 36.11 32.30 9.03
CA ASP A 154 34.82 32.97 9.26
C ASP A 154 34.03 33.11 7.96
N VAL A 155 34.71 33.42 6.85
CA VAL A 155 34.12 33.40 5.50
C VAL A 155 33.67 31.98 5.12
N ASP A 156 34.52 30.98 5.30
CA ASP A 156 34.19 29.58 4.99
C ASP A 156 32.99 29.08 5.81
N TYR A 157 32.93 29.43 7.10
CA TYR A 157 31.79 29.14 7.96
C TYR A 157 30.53 29.84 7.46
N GLY A 158 30.61 31.13 7.10
CA GLY A 158 29.48 31.88 6.52
C GLY A 158 28.95 31.26 5.23
N LEU A 159 29.84 30.75 4.36
CA LEU A 159 29.47 30.06 3.13
C LEU A 159 28.86 28.67 3.38
N ALA A 160 29.31 27.98 4.43
CA ALA A 160 28.76 26.68 4.82
C ALA A 160 27.44 26.78 5.60
N SER A 161 27.17 27.92 6.24
CA SER A 161 26.03 28.14 7.12
C SER A 161 24.68 28.00 6.41
N VAL A 162 23.78 27.23 7.01
CA VAL A 162 22.43 26.98 6.48
C VAL A 162 21.43 27.91 7.15
N SER A 163 20.68 28.71 6.38
CA SER A 163 19.69 29.66 6.92
C SER A 163 18.49 29.01 7.65
N ASP A 164 18.15 27.77 7.34
CA ASP A 164 17.11 27.01 8.04
C ASP A 164 17.45 25.50 8.10
N PRO A 165 18.03 25.03 9.22
CA PRO A 165 18.32 23.61 9.41
C PRO A 165 17.07 22.78 9.76
N SER A 166 15.90 23.41 9.90
CA SER A 166 14.69 22.72 10.30
C SER A 166 14.22 21.72 9.25
N LEU A 167 13.85 20.54 9.74
CA LEU A 167 13.12 19.52 8.97
C LEU A 167 11.60 19.78 9.01
N GLY A 168 11.12 20.71 9.83
CA GLY A 168 9.70 20.99 10.04
C GLY A 168 8.99 21.66 8.85
N ARG A 169 9.74 22.09 7.83
CA ARG A 169 9.21 22.65 6.57
C ARG A 169 9.33 21.68 5.38
N LEU A 170 9.56 20.40 5.64
CA LEU A 170 9.53 19.40 4.57
C LEU A 170 8.08 19.16 4.15
N ASP A 171 7.83 19.26 2.85
CA ASP A 171 6.55 18.85 2.26
C ASP A 171 6.47 17.32 2.33
N LEU A 172 5.86 16.82 3.40
CA LEU A 172 5.65 15.38 3.58
C LEU A 172 4.48 14.92 2.71
N PRO A 173 4.57 13.72 2.10
CA PRO A 173 3.45 13.17 1.35
C PRO A 173 2.24 13.02 2.26
N GLU A 174 1.09 13.55 1.83
CA GLU A 174 -0.16 13.42 2.56
C GLU A 174 -0.62 11.96 2.53
N ILE A 175 -0.65 11.32 3.70
CA ILE A 175 -1.25 10.00 3.87
C ILE A 175 -2.71 10.20 4.30
N SER A 176 -3.66 9.99 3.39
CA SER A 176 -5.08 9.97 3.77
C SER A 176 -5.31 8.77 4.71
N GLY A 177 -5.63 9.04 5.97
CA GLY A 177 -5.91 8.04 7.01
C GLY A 177 -7.23 7.28 6.81
N ASP A 178 -7.77 7.22 5.60
CA ASP A 178 -9.04 6.56 5.34
C ASP A 178 -8.84 5.05 5.11
N SER A 179 -9.49 4.30 6.01
CA SER A 179 -9.76 2.86 6.00
C SER A 179 -8.84 1.97 6.84
N VAL A 180 -8.87 2.18 8.17
CA VAL A 180 -8.97 1.03 9.08
C VAL A 180 -10.46 0.77 9.28
N ASN A 181 -11.05 -0.09 8.45
CA ASN A 181 -12.32 -0.71 8.85
C ASN A 181 -12.02 -1.52 10.11
N GLN A 182 -12.62 -1.11 11.22
CA GLN A 182 -12.72 -1.93 12.42
C GLN A 182 -13.68 -3.07 12.09
N ASP A 183 -13.14 -4.29 12.03
CA ASP A 183 -13.89 -5.53 12.25
C ASP A 183 -13.39 -6.15 13.56
#